data_AF-A0A9P0JIV0-F1
#
_entry.id   AF-A0A9P0JIV0-F1
#
_cell.length_a   1.000
_cell.length_b   1.000
_cell.length_c   1.000
_cell.angle_alpha   90.00
_cell.angle_beta   90.00
_cell.angle_gamma   90.00
#
_symmetry.space_group_name_H-M   'P 1'
#
loop_
_entity.id
_entity.type
_entity.pdbx_description
1 polymer ?
#
loop_
_entity_poly.entity_id
_entity_poly.type
_entity_poly.pdbx_seq_one_letter_code
_entity_poly.pdbx_strand_id
1 'polypeptide(L)'
;MSDCESESVLSVDSSTKTRKKGIVYLSSIPKYMNVTKLRELLGQYGEIGRVFLQPAANPNLKKRPAKHFTEGWVEFERKKVAKQAAELLNGKRIDSRKRSKYFDSVWNLKYLPRFKWVHLNERLAYEKAVRKHRLRAEVSQVKREANHFSSNIVRSEKNKMYQQTNVNINVRQRLPEEEFLQNKNSVPDIESRTEFLSKLF
;
A
#
# COMPACT_ATOMS: atom_id res chain seq x y z
N MET A 1 46.09 25.00 -38.24
CA MET A 1 45.25 24.08 -37.44
C MET A 1 45.78 24.16 -36.02
N SER A 2 45.17 25.03 -35.23
CA SER A 2 45.59 25.37 -33.87
C SER A 2 44.34 25.35 -33.02
N ASP A 3 43.99 24.16 -32.55
CA ASP A 3 42.87 24.00 -31.63
C ASP A 3 43.40 24.19 -30.21
N CYS A 4 43.12 25.38 -29.70
CA CYS A 4 43.32 25.79 -28.32
C CYS A 4 42.07 25.32 -27.55
N GLU A 5 42.14 24.12 -26.98
CA GLU A 5 41.06 23.60 -26.13
C GLU A 5 41.06 24.37 -24.80
N SER A 6 40.02 25.17 -24.63
CA SER A 6 39.69 25.95 -23.45
C SER A 6 39.42 25.03 -22.24
N GLU A 7 40.18 25.25 -21.17
CA GLU A 7 40.04 24.61 -19.86
C GLU A 7 38.61 24.75 -19.29
N SER A 8 38.02 23.63 -18.85
CA SER A 8 36.89 23.64 -17.92
C SER A 8 37.39 23.31 -16.52
N VAL A 9 37.84 24.36 -15.82
CA VAL A 9 38.12 24.31 -14.39
C VAL A 9 36.82 24.10 -13.62
N LEU A 10 36.49 22.85 -13.33
CA LEU A 10 35.50 22.50 -12.32
C LEU A 10 36.06 22.90 -10.95
N SER A 11 35.52 23.98 -10.38
CA SER A 11 35.83 24.43 -9.03
C SER A 11 35.48 23.33 -8.01
N VAL A 12 36.50 22.62 -7.55
CA VAL A 12 36.42 21.76 -6.37
C VAL A 12 36.45 22.67 -5.16
N ASP A 13 35.28 23.19 -4.78
CA ASP A 13 35.15 23.97 -3.56
C ASP A 13 35.34 23.06 -2.34
N SER A 14 36.52 23.25 -1.75
CA SER A 14 36.98 22.98 -0.39
C SER A 14 36.03 22.26 0.59
N SER A 15 36.60 21.30 1.30
CA SER A 15 36.18 20.57 2.50
C SER A 15 35.36 21.36 3.55
N THR A 16 34.14 21.77 3.21
CA THR A 16 33.22 22.40 4.15
C THR A 16 32.63 21.34 5.07
N LYS A 17 32.93 21.44 6.37
CA LYS A 17 32.18 20.73 7.43
C LYS A 17 30.69 20.82 7.11
N THR A 18 30.06 19.69 6.84
CA THR A 18 28.66 19.63 6.38
C THR A 18 27.78 20.45 7.32
N ARG A 19 27.30 21.60 6.84
CA ARG A 19 26.49 22.49 7.65
C ARG A 19 25.20 21.76 8.02
N LYS A 20 24.80 21.91 9.28
CA LYS A 20 23.56 21.29 9.77
C LYS A 20 22.38 21.97 9.07
N LYS A 21 21.74 21.22 8.17
CA LYS A 21 20.49 21.59 7.49
C LYS A 21 19.35 21.70 8.49
N GLY A 22 18.36 22.52 8.17
CA GLY A 22 17.15 22.70 8.98
C GLY A 22 15.91 22.63 8.12
N ILE A 23 14.84 22.07 8.66
CA ILE A 23 13.56 21.93 7.95
C ILE A 23 12.52 22.82 8.61
N VAL A 24 11.77 23.52 7.76
CA VAL A 24 10.59 24.30 8.13
C VAL A 24 9.36 23.62 7.55
N TYR A 25 8.38 23.39 8.40
CA TYR A 25 7.07 22.88 8.04
C TYR A 25 6.11 24.05 7.78
N LEU A 26 5.35 23.95 6.70
CA LEU A 26 4.25 24.81 6.32
C LEU A 26 2.95 24.05 6.53
N SER A 27 2.09 24.54 7.42
CA SER A 27 0.79 23.91 7.72
C SER A 27 -0.32 24.31 6.76
N SER A 28 -0.20 25.49 6.13
CA SER A 28 -1.20 26.01 5.21
C SER A 28 -0.51 26.67 4.02
N ILE A 29 -0.93 26.28 2.81
CA ILE A 29 -0.40 26.82 1.56
C ILE A 29 -1.54 27.47 0.77
N PRO A 30 -1.39 28.73 0.34
CA PRO A 30 -2.40 29.40 -0.46
C PRO A 30 -2.71 28.66 -1.76
N LYS A 31 -3.93 28.85 -2.26
CA LYS A 31 -4.31 28.39 -3.60
C LYS A 31 -3.37 29.02 -4.64
N TYR A 32 -2.99 28.25 -5.65
CA TYR A 32 -2.06 28.65 -6.73
C TYR A 32 -0.59 28.84 -6.35
N MET A 33 -0.20 28.66 -5.09
CA MET A 33 1.20 28.72 -4.69
C MET A 33 1.94 27.44 -5.15
N ASN A 34 3.02 27.64 -5.90
CA ASN A 34 3.88 26.57 -6.42
C ASN A 34 5.22 26.53 -5.69
N VAL A 35 5.94 25.42 -5.83
CA VAL A 35 7.31 25.24 -5.29
C VAL A 35 8.26 26.36 -5.72
N THR A 36 8.19 26.79 -6.98
CA THR A 36 9.03 27.88 -7.51
C THR A 36 8.77 29.21 -6.80
N LYS A 37 7.50 29.53 -6.53
CA LYS A 37 7.15 30.77 -5.81
C LYS A 37 7.55 30.72 -4.34
N LEU A 38 7.40 29.56 -3.69
CA LEU A 38 7.93 29.37 -2.34
C LEU A 38 9.44 29.57 -2.28
N ARG A 39 10.17 29.04 -3.26
CA ARG A 39 11.62 29.22 -3.36
C ARG A 39 12.01 30.68 -3.58
N GLU A 40 11.28 31.41 -4.42
CA GLU A 40 11.51 32.83 -4.66
C GLU A 40 11.28 33.66 -3.39
N LEU A 41 10.17 33.42 -2.68
CA LEU A 41 9.79 34.19 -1.49
C LEU A 41 10.69 33.87 -0.29
N LEU A 42 10.92 32.59 -0.01
CA LEU A 42 11.75 32.17 1.11
C LEU A 42 13.26 32.29 0.80
N GLY A 43 13.62 32.29 -0.48
CA GLY A 43 15.02 32.40 -0.94
C GLY A 43 15.66 33.73 -0.56
N GLN A 44 14.85 34.78 -0.35
CA GLN A 44 15.30 36.08 0.15
C GLN A 44 15.88 36.00 1.58
N TYR A 45 15.45 35.01 2.37
CA TYR A 45 15.89 34.83 3.75
C TYR A 45 17.08 33.87 3.86
N GLY A 46 17.28 33.02 2.85
CA GLY A 46 18.45 32.15 2.77
C GLY A 46 18.34 31.05 1.73
N GLU A 47 19.44 30.31 1.60
CA GLU A 47 19.58 29.27 0.60
C GLU A 47 18.70 28.05 0.93
N ILE A 48 17.88 27.68 -0.06
CA ILE A 48 16.91 26.59 0.03
C ILE A 48 17.43 25.41 -0.77
N GLY A 49 17.48 24.25 -0.12
CA GLY A 49 17.72 22.98 -0.78
C GLY A 49 16.42 22.40 -1.33
N ARG A 50 15.94 21.33 -0.67
CA ARG A 50 14.77 20.55 -1.10
C ARG A 50 13.46 21.19 -0.64
N VAL A 51 12.44 21.07 -1.49
CA VAL A 51 11.08 21.52 -1.18
C VAL A 51 10.10 20.45 -1.60
N PHE A 52 9.17 20.12 -0.72
CA PHE A 52 8.12 19.13 -0.95
C PHE A 52 6.80 19.75 -0.54
N LEU A 53 5.81 19.64 -1.41
CA LEU A 53 4.45 20.07 -1.14
C LEU A 53 3.53 18.88 -1.29
N GLN A 54 2.75 18.62 -0.25
CA GLN A 54 1.78 17.54 -0.26
C GLN A 54 0.54 18.01 -1.02
N PRO A 55 0.20 17.37 -2.15
CA PRO A 55 -1.01 17.69 -2.87
C PRO A 55 -2.22 17.32 -2.02
N ALA A 56 -3.23 18.18 -2.01
CA ALA A 56 -4.51 17.86 -1.41
C ALA A 56 -5.09 16.60 -2.07
N ALA A 57 -5.61 15.68 -1.25
CA ALA A 57 -6.34 14.52 -1.76
C ALA A 57 -7.60 15.03 -2.47
N ASN A 58 -7.60 15.01 -3.81
CA ASN A 58 -8.76 15.42 -4.59
C ASN A 58 -9.71 14.22 -4.74
N PRO A 59 -10.90 14.23 -4.12
CA PRO A 59 -11.89 13.16 -4.32
C PRO A 59 -12.54 13.20 -5.71
N ASN A 60 -12.51 14.35 -6.40
CA ASN A 60 -13.21 14.56 -7.66
C ASN A 60 -12.27 14.56 -8.87
N LEU A 61 -12.16 13.41 -9.53
CA LEU A 61 -11.33 13.19 -10.73
C LEU A 61 -11.87 13.83 -12.03
N LYS A 62 -13.06 14.46 -12.01
CA LYS A 62 -13.81 14.83 -13.22
C LYS A 62 -13.45 16.18 -13.86
N LYS A 63 -12.79 17.09 -13.16
CA LYS A 63 -12.27 18.36 -13.70
C LYS A 63 -10.91 18.59 -13.08
N ARG A 64 -9.85 18.85 -13.87
CA ARG A 64 -8.49 19.11 -13.36
C ARG A 64 -8.54 20.31 -12.41
N PRO A 65 -8.65 20.14 -11.09
CA PRO A 65 -8.70 21.29 -10.20
C PRO A 65 -7.30 21.88 -10.16
N ALA A 66 -7.20 23.20 -9.96
CA ALA A 66 -5.90 23.83 -9.72
C ALA A 66 -5.19 23.08 -8.59
N LYS A 67 -3.93 22.68 -8.80
CA LYS A 67 -3.14 21.92 -7.82
C LYS A 67 -3.11 22.71 -6.51
N HIS A 68 -3.89 22.26 -5.54
CA HIS A 68 -3.90 22.78 -4.19
C HIS A 68 -3.01 21.88 -3.33
N PHE A 69 -2.20 22.50 -2.49
CA PHE A 69 -1.32 21.81 -1.56
C PHE A 69 -1.82 22.07 -0.15
N THR A 70 -1.89 21.04 0.68
CA THR A 70 -2.31 21.17 2.08
C THR A 70 -1.13 21.57 2.95
N GLU A 71 -0.02 20.87 2.79
CA GLU A 71 1.15 20.96 3.67
C GLU A 71 2.43 21.06 2.85
N GLY A 72 3.49 21.58 3.47
CA GLY A 72 4.79 21.71 2.82
C GLY A 72 5.97 21.55 3.78
N TRP A 73 7.09 21.11 3.22
CA TRP A 73 8.36 21.00 3.92
C TRP A 73 9.45 21.65 3.07
N VAL A 74 10.16 22.58 3.68
CA VAL A 74 11.25 23.34 3.05
C VAL A 74 12.54 23.07 3.83
N GLU A 75 13.54 22.56 3.13
CA GLU A 75 14.89 22.36 3.67
C GLU A 75 15.73 23.60 3.37
N PHE A 76 16.25 24.22 4.43
CA PHE A 76 17.28 25.25 4.35
C PHE A 76 18.65 24.63 4.59
N GLU A 77 19.66 25.17 3.91
CA GLU A 77 21.04 24.69 4.07
C GLU A 77 21.58 24.90 5.48
N ARG A 78 21.16 25.98 6.15
CA ARG A 78 21.60 26.32 7.50
C ARG A 78 20.41 26.31 8.48
N LYS A 79 20.49 25.49 9.53
CA LYS A 79 19.43 25.41 10.56
C LYS A 79 19.18 26.73 11.29
N LYS A 80 20.19 27.59 11.43
CA LYS A 80 20.04 28.90 12.08
C LYS A 80 19.10 29.79 11.27
N VAL A 81 19.26 29.79 9.96
CA VAL A 81 18.42 30.53 9.02
C VAL A 81 17.00 29.95 9.00
N ALA A 82 16.86 28.62 9.01
CA ALA A 82 15.54 27.97 9.12
C ALA A 82 14.77 28.43 10.36
N LYS A 83 15.44 28.46 11.52
CA LYS A 83 14.84 28.90 12.79
C LYS A 83 14.43 30.37 12.73
N GLN A 84 15.33 31.24 12.27
CA GLN A 84 15.08 32.67 12.16
C GLN A 84 13.96 32.98 11.15
N ALA A 85 13.97 32.32 9.99
CA ALA A 85 12.92 32.50 8.98
C ALA A 85 11.55 32.08 9.52
N ALA A 86 11.47 30.95 10.23
CA ALA A 86 10.22 30.51 10.86
C ALA A 86 9.74 31.53 11.89
N GLU A 87 10.60 32.02 12.79
CA GLU A 87 10.24 33.02 13.80
C GLU A 87 9.83 34.36 13.18
N LEU A 88 10.54 34.81 12.14
CA LEU A 88 10.28 36.10 11.50
C LEU A 88 9.04 36.11 10.63
N LEU A 89 8.78 35.03 9.90
CA LEU A 89 7.71 34.99 8.89
C LEU A 89 6.41 34.43 9.46
N ASN A 90 6.45 33.60 10.51
CA ASN A 90 5.24 33.05 11.09
C ASN A 90 4.29 34.16 11.56
N GLY A 91 3.04 34.12 11.11
CA GLY A 91 2.02 35.12 11.39
C GLY A 91 2.08 36.38 10.51
N LYS A 92 3.05 36.51 9.60
CA LYS A 92 3.11 37.62 8.64
C LYS A 92 2.36 37.32 7.35
N ARG A 93 1.83 38.38 6.72
CA ARG A 93 1.22 38.28 5.39
C ARG A 93 2.26 37.90 4.35
N ILE A 94 1.84 37.14 3.34
CA ILE A 94 2.73 36.65 2.28
C ILE A 94 3.13 37.75 1.32
N ASP A 95 2.18 38.59 0.91
CA ASP A 95 2.41 39.73 0.03
C ASP A 95 1.72 40.98 0.62
N SER A 96 2.35 42.14 0.47
CA SER A 96 1.81 43.42 0.91
C SER A 96 0.96 44.11 -0.16
N ARG A 97 1.03 43.65 -1.41
CA ARG A 97 0.35 44.28 -2.55
C ARG A 97 -1.13 43.88 -2.61
N LYS A 98 -2.02 44.87 -2.57
CA LYS A 98 -3.49 44.68 -2.64
C LYS A 98 -3.99 43.93 -3.89
N ARG A 99 -3.26 44.00 -5.01
CA ARG A 99 -3.61 43.29 -6.27
C ARG A 99 -3.02 41.87 -6.33
N SER A 100 -2.27 41.44 -5.32
CA SER A 100 -1.65 40.12 -5.29
C SER A 100 -2.65 39.04 -4.94
N LYS A 101 -2.49 37.87 -5.56
CA LYS A 101 -3.31 36.68 -5.27
C LYS A 101 -3.13 36.15 -3.84
N TYR A 102 -2.08 36.59 -3.15
CA TYR A 102 -1.70 36.12 -1.81
C TYR A 102 -1.87 37.19 -0.72
N PHE A 103 -2.60 38.28 -1.00
CA PHE A 103 -2.74 39.41 -0.09
C PHE A 103 -3.37 39.03 1.26
N ASP A 104 -4.44 38.22 1.24
CA ASP A 104 -5.13 37.77 2.46
C ASP A 104 -4.47 36.56 3.11
N SER A 105 -3.44 36.00 2.47
CA SER A 105 -2.77 34.80 2.97
C SER A 105 -1.68 35.15 3.98
N VAL A 106 -1.61 34.35 5.03
CA VAL A 106 -0.64 34.49 6.13
C VAL A 106 0.27 33.28 6.15
N TRP A 107 1.55 33.50 6.41
CA TRP A 107 2.53 32.45 6.63
C TRP A 107 2.26 31.72 7.95
N ASN A 108 2.14 30.40 7.88
CA ASN A 108 2.12 29.54 9.06
C ASN A 108 3.29 28.56 8.96
N LEU A 109 4.35 28.88 9.69
CA LEU A 109 5.66 28.24 9.58
C LEU A 109 6.11 27.71 10.93
N LYS A 110 6.59 26.48 10.96
CA LYS A 110 7.16 25.87 12.17
C LYS A 110 8.51 25.24 11.86
N TYR A 111 9.54 25.68 12.57
CA TYR A 111 10.83 25.01 12.53
C TYR A 111 10.74 23.65 13.25
N LEU A 112 11.28 22.61 12.61
CA LEU A 112 11.31 21.26 13.18
C LEU A 112 12.70 20.93 13.72
N PRO A 113 12.93 20.96 15.05
CA PRO A 113 14.22 20.63 15.62
C PRO A 113 14.53 19.14 15.44
N ARG A 114 15.81 18.81 15.18
CA ARG A 114 16.32 17.43 15.01
C ARG A 114 15.66 16.63 13.87
N PHE A 115 14.84 17.28 13.04
CA PHE A 115 14.18 16.65 11.91
C PHE A 115 15.06 16.74 10.66
N LYS A 116 15.17 15.64 9.92
CA LYS A 116 15.94 15.53 8.68
C LYS A 116 15.03 15.12 7.52
N TRP A 117 15.44 15.45 6.30
CA TRP A 117 14.65 15.13 5.10
C TRP A 117 14.39 13.63 4.95
N VAL A 118 15.36 12.82 5.39
CA VAL A 118 15.25 11.35 5.39
C VAL A 118 14.03 10.90 6.19
N HIS A 119 13.75 11.51 7.34
CA HIS A 119 12.61 11.13 8.18
C HIS A 119 11.27 11.42 7.49
N LEU A 120 11.19 12.50 6.71
CA LEU A 120 10.01 12.82 5.89
C LEU A 120 9.80 11.74 4.82
N ASN A 121 10.85 11.42 4.07
CA ASN A 121 10.79 10.40 3.02
C ASN A 121 10.43 9.03 3.59
N GLU A 122 11.02 8.66 4.73
CA GLU A 122 10.76 7.41 5.42
C GLU A 122 9.30 7.32 5.87
N ARG A 123 8.77 8.37 6.51
CA ARG A 123 7.35 8.47 6.89
C ARG A 123 6.42 8.29 5.69
N LEU A 124 6.67 9.01 4.59
CA LEU A 124 5.87 8.94 3.37
C LEU A 124 5.96 7.57 2.69
N ALA A 125 7.14 6.95 2.67
CA ALA A 125 7.35 5.62 2.10
C ALA A 125 6.62 4.56 2.92
N TYR A 126 6.71 4.65 4.25
CA TYR A 126 6.01 3.77 5.18
C TYR A 126 4.49 3.85 4.99
N GLU A 127 3.92 5.06 4.97
CA GLU A 127 2.48 5.25 4.78
C GLU A 127 2.00 4.66 3.44
N LYS A 128 2.73 4.90 2.36
CA LYS A 128 2.44 4.31 1.04
C LYS A 128 2.54 2.78 1.05
N ALA A 129 3.55 2.23 1.70
CA ALA A 129 3.75 0.78 1.80
C ALA A 129 2.61 0.12 2.59
N VAL A 130 2.23 0.70 3.73
CA VAL A 130 1.10 0.22 4.55
C VAL A 130 -0.22 0.28 3.76
N ARG A 131 -0.51 1.39 3.09
CA ARG A 131 -1.71 1.52 2.26
C ARG A 131 -1.75 0.49 1.14
N LYS A 132 -0.62 0.29 0.46
CA LYS A 132 -0.48 -0.70 -0.62
C LYS A 132 -0.65 -2.13 -0.10
N HIS A 133 -0.08 -2.43 1.07
CA HIS A 133 -0.21 -3.73 1.71
C HIS A 133 -1.66 -4.02 2.08
N ARG A 134 -2.35 -3.07 2.71
CA ARG A 134 -3.77 -3.18 3.06
C ARG A 134 -4.64 -3.46 1.83
N LEU A 135 -4.48 -2.66 0.77
CA LEU A 135 -5.25 -2.85 -0.46
C LEU A 135 -4.98 -4.23 -1.09
N ARG A 136 -3.73 -4.72 -1.06
CA ARG A 136 -3.39 -6.06 -1.56
C ARG A 136 -4.03 -7.17 -0.74
N ALA A 137 -4.08 -7.03 0.58
CA ALA A 137 -4.73 -8.00 1.45
C ALA A 137 -6.24 -8.06 1.16
N GLU A 138 -6.90 -6.89 1.05
CA GLU A 138 -8.32 -6.78 0.68
C GLU A 138 -8.59 -7.43 -0.69
N VAL A 139 -7.79 -7.12 -1.71
CA VAL A 139 -7.91 -7.75 -3.04
C VAL A 139 -7.66 -9.26 -2.98
N SER A 140 -6.68 -9.72 -2.19
CA SER A 140 -6.39 -11.14 -2.05
C SER A 140 -7.52 -11.90 -1.37
N GLN A 141 -8.20 -11.29 -0.39
CA GLN A 141 -9.35 -11.88 0.26
C GLN A 141 -10.52 -12.03 -0.73
N VAL A 142 -10.89 -10.96 -1.42
CA VAL A 142 -11.97 -10.97 -2.43
C VAL A 142 -11.69 -11.99 -3.53
N LYS A 143 -10.44 -12.07 -4.01
CA LYS A 143 -10.04 -13.08 -5.01
C LYS A 143 -10.18 -14.51 -4.49
N ARG A 144 -9.83 -14.77 -3.23
CA ARG A 144 -9.97 -16.10 -2.62
C ARG A 144 -11.44 -16.51 -2.54
N GLU A 145 -12.31 -15.60 -2.10
CA GLU A 145 -13.75 -15.81 -2.01
C GLU A 145 -14.37 -16.06 -3.40
N ALA A 146 -14.02 -15.24 -4.41
CA ALA A 146 -14.48 -15.42 -5.78
C ALA A 146 -14.00 -16.74 -6.40
N ASN A 147 -12.73 -17.10 -6.21
CA ASN A 147 -12.19 -18.37 -6.70
C ASN A 147 -12.87 -19.57 -6.04
N HIS A 148 -13.12 -19.50 -4.73
CA HIS A 148 -13.83 -20.55 -3.99
C HIS A 148 -15.26 -20.73 -4.51
N PHE A 149 -15.97 -19.63 -4.76
CA PHE A 149 -17.31 -19.67 -5.36
C PHE A 149 -17.29 -20.31 -6.75
N SER A 150 -16.38 -19.89 -7.64
CA SER A 150 -16.21 -20.48 -8.96
C SER A 150 -15.89 -21.97 -8.91
N SER A 151 -14.99 -22.40 -8.02
CA SER A 151 -14.66 -23.82 -7.86
C SER A 151 -15.84 -24.65 -7.35
N ASN A 152 -16.67 -24.09 -6.49
CA ASN A 152 -17.84 -24.77 -5.94
C ASN A 152 -18.94 -24.93 -6.99
N ILE A 153 -19.16 -23.94 -7.86
CA ILE A 153 -20.07 -24.07 -9.01
C ILE A 153 -19.61 -25.21 -9.91
N VAL A 154 -18.36 -25.19 -10.38
CA VAL A 154 -17.81 -26.24 -11.26
C VAL A 154 -17.90 -27.62 -10.60
N ARG A 155 -17.62 -27.74 -9.30
CA ARG A 155 -17.77 -28.99 -8.56
C ARG A 155 -19.22 -29.45 -8.49
N SER A 156 -20.16 -28.53 -8.26
CA SER A 156 -21.59 -28.84 -8.20
C SER A 156 -22.14 -29.33 -9.54
N GLU A 157 -21.71 -28.73 -10.66
CA GLU A 157 -22.09 -29.16 -12.00
C GLU A 157 -21.54 -30.55 -12.32
N LYS A 158 -20.26 -30.80 -12.01
CA LYS A 158 -19.66 -32.14 -12.16
C LYS A 158 -20.41 -33.17 -11.33
N ASN A 159 -20.73 -32.89 -10.08
CA ASN A 159 -21.48 -33.81 -9.21
C ASN A 159 -22.88 -34.12 -9.77
N LYS A 160 -23.59 -33.12 -10.31
CA LYS A 160 -24.88 -33.34 -10.99
C LYS A 160 -24.73 -34.25 -12.21
N MET A 161 -23.69 -34.05 -13.02
CA MET A 161 -23.39 -34.91 -14.17
C MET A 161 -23.12 -36.35 -13.73
N TYR A 162 -22.30 -36.57 -12.68
CA TYR A 162 -22.05 -37.90 -12.12
C TYR A 162 -23.32 -38.57 -11.57
N GLN A 163 -24.19 -37.81 -10.92
CA GLN A 163 -25.49 -38.32 -10.45
C GLN A 163 -26.36 -38.75 -11.63
N GLN A 164 -26.46 -37.94 -12.69
CA GLN A 164 -27.20 -38.31 -13.90
C GLN A 164 -26.63 -39.57 -14.58
N THR A 165 -25.31 -39.73 -14.64
CA THR A 165 -24.69 -40.94 -15.22
C THR A 165 -24.87 -42.18 -14.35
N ASN A 166 -24.92 -42.03 -13.01
CA ASN A 166 -25.07 -43.15 -12.06
C ASN A 166 -26.52 -43.61 -11.85
N VAL A 167 -27.52 -42.93 -12.41
CA VAL A 167 -28.93 -43.36 -12.33
C VAL A 167 -29.21 -44.62 -13.17
N ASN A 168 -28.29 -45.05 -14.04
CA ASN A 168 -28.41 -46.27 -14.86
C ASN A 168 -27.38 -47.38 -14.53
N ILE A 169 -26.96 -47.52 -13.27
CA ILE A 169 -26.27 -48.74 -12.83
C ILE A 169 -26.90 -49.23 -11.53
N ASN A 170 -27.59 -50.36 -11.64
CA ASN A 170 -28.22 -51.07 -10.52
C ASN A 170 -27.11 -51.75 -9.67
N VAL A 171 -26.32 -50.95 -8.94
CA VAL A 171 -25.24 -51.46 -8.09
C VAL A 171 -25.85 -51.94 -6.78
N ARG A 172 -25.90 -53.26 -6.58
CA ARG A 172 -26.19 -53.86 -5.26
C ARG A 172 -25.13 -53.36 -4.27
N GLN A 173 -25.53 -52.57 -3.28
CA GLN A 173 -24.65 -52.22 -2.16
C GLN A 173 -24.17 -53.51 -1.49
N ARG A 174 -22.85 -53.68 -1.31
CA ARG A 174 -22.34 -54.74 -0.45
C ARG A 174 -22.72 -54.42 0.99
N LEU A 175 -23.28 -55.41 1.68
CA LEU A 175 -23.63 -55.32 3.09
C LEU A 175 -22.35 -55.12 3.93
N PRO A 176 -22.44 -54.40 5.07
CA PRO A 176 -21.32 -54.21 5.99
C PRO A 176 -20.73 -55.56 6.46
N GLU A 177 -19.42 -55.61 6.71
CA GLU A 177 -18.65 -56.81 7.08
C GLU A 177 -19.28 -57.62 8.25
N GLU A 178 -20.01 -56.95 9.15
CA GLU A 178 -20.63 -57.55 10.33
C GLU A 178 -21.81 -58.48 10.02
N GLU A 179 -22.60 -58.19 8.98
CA GLU A 179 -23.67 -59.09 8.54
C GLU A 179 -23.11 -60.35 7.85
N PHE A 180 -21.93 -60.23 7.24
CA PHE A 180 -21.26 -61.35 6.58
C PHE A 180 -20.79 -62.42 7.59
N LEU A 181 -20.42 -62.01 8.80
CA LEU A 181 -20.02 -62.91 9.89
C LEU A 181 -21.24 -63.57 10.56
N GLN A 182 -22.37 -62.87 10.67
CA GLN A 182 -23.60 -63.43 11.24
C GLN A 182 -24.20 -64.53 10.35
N ASN A 183 -24.23 -64.34 9.02
CA ASN A 183 -24.72 -65.36 8.09
C ASN A 183 -23.84 -66.61 8.01
N LYS A 184 -22.55 -66.51 8.36
CA LYS A 184 -21.65 -67.67 8.43
C LYS A 184 -21.85 -68.49 9.71
N ASN A 185 -22.36 -67.84 10.77
CA ASN A 185 -22.60 -68.47 12.07
C ASN A 185 -24.04 -69.00 12.22
N SER A 186 -24.94 -68.73 11.28
CA SER A 186 -26.29 -69.30 11.22
C SER A 186 -26.36 -70.56 10.35
N VAL A 187 -25.37 -71.44 10.45
CA VAL A 187 -25.48 -72.80 9.92
C VAL A 187 -26.02 -73.66 11.06
N PRO A 188 -27.22 -74.27 10.95
CA PRO A 188 -27.71 -75.16 11.99
C PRO A 188 -26.81 -76.39 12.12
N ASP A 189 -26.53 -76.67 13.38
CA ASP A 189 -25.62 -77.67 13.92
C ASP A 189 -26.10 -79.10 13.61
N ILE A 190 -25.20 -79.91 13.05
CA ILE A 190 -24.93 -81.32 13.38
C ILE A 190 -26.14 -82.21 13.75
N GLU A 191 -26.93 -82.64 12.76
CA GLU A 191 -27.77 -83.86 12.88
C GLU A 191 -27.66 -84.82 11.67
N SER A 192 -26.91 -84.47 10.62
CA SER A 192 -26.87 -85.27 9.38
C SER A 192 -25.68 -86.24 9.26
N ARG A 193 -24.71 -86.22 10.18
CA ARG A 193 -23.50 -87.05 10.07
C ARG A 193 -23.68 -88.47 10.59
N THR A 194 -24.58 -88.69 11.55
CA THR A 194 -24.97 -90.02 12.05
C THR A 194 -25.95 -90.71 11.11
N GLU A 195 -26.93 -89.97 10.57
CA GLU A 195 -27.86 -90.50 9.57
C GLU A 195 -27.16 -90.92 8.28
N PHE A 196 -26.19 -90.13 7.81
CA PHE A 196 -25.44 -90.44 6.59
C PHE A 196 -24.63 -91.74 6.70
N LEU A 197 -24.04 -92.01 7.87
CA LEU A 197 -23.24 -93.22 8.10
C LEU A 197 -24.10 -94.47 8.31
N SER A 198 -25.31 -94.34 8.87
CA SER A 198 -26.27 -95.45 9.00
C SER A 198 -26.86 -95.94 7.68
N LYS A 199 -26.68 -95.17 6.58
CA LYS A 199 -27.20 -95.49 5.25
C LYS A 199 -26.16 -96.13 4.32
N LEU A 200 -24.92 -96.26 4.79
CA LEU A 200 -23.77 -96.69 3.96
C LEU A 200 -23.27 -98.12 4.26
N PHE A 201 -23.81 -98.77 5.31
CA PHE A 201 -23.55 -100.16 5.65
C PHE A 201 -24.83 -100.89 5.99
#